data_AF-A0A0M9FY69-F1
#
_entry.id   AF-A0A0M9FY69-F1
#
_cell.length_a   1.000
_cell.length_b   1.000
_cell.length_c   1.000
_cell.angle_alpha   90.00
_cell.angle_beta   90.00
_cell.angle_gamma   90.00
#
_symmetry.space_group_name_H-M   'P 1'
#
loop_
_entity.id
_entity.type
_entity.pdbx_description
1 polymer ?
#
loop_
_entity_poly.entity_id
_entity_poly.type
_entity_poly.pdbx_seq_one_letter_code
_entity_poly.pdbx_strand_id
1 'polypeptide(L)'
;MRPTTSSTVFSRYPAALSLPSADPSSLAVEVMLRFTGARISRRDVRLGDLSLSIHEPDIAEGSSTGPAKGDVKAEVCSGLMSCLNRLSNEDGVAQVSSTRAAEAMCAKVLTTQCIFPAFLFLVHFDPVVYRATMTKSVEPKVASFWEGLTGSYREHVLRCNPYLYTGRGVSSVPSGRLSVGHIAKLKEVREDVDAAFVALDALCAVHGSSADTFFTGTAKPTCVDALVYAAASSFFHADAGEAAVSVRAHQQRLMDACPHLLRYTERLRHLFFEADSGTYCLKPRTDTEESVNQAMAAEAEQQYRKGRLQTLWWTGLFATAYFILANADMVVALLEQTAEEAEEEKEEVAAEAAEGSRGTGAAPREPREL
;
A
#
# COMPACT_ATOMS: atom_id res chain seq x y z
N MET A 1 44.96 -12.52 -11.19
CA MET A 1 43.80 -12.60 -12.10
C MET A 1 42.72 -11.66 -11.58
N ARG A 2 42.33 -10.63 -12.33
CA ARG A 2 41.17 -9.79 -11.96
C ARG A 2 39.91 -10.57 -12.36
N PRO A 3 38.89 -10.69 -11.49
CA PRO A 3 37.64 -11.31 -11.90
C PRO A 3 36.94 -10.37 -12.90
N THR A 4 36.71 -10.87 -14.11
CA THR A 4 35.83 -10.30 -15.10
C THR A 4 34.40 -10.44 -14.59
N THR A 5 33.93 -9.50 -13.78
CA THR A 5 32.59 -9.57 -13.20
C THR A 5 31.57 -9.06 -14.22
N SER A 6 30.64 -9.92 -14.62
CA SER A 6 29.40 -9.50 -15.30
C SER A 6 28.72 -8.40 -14.50
N SER A 7 28.17 -7.40 -15.20
CA SER A 7 27.40 -6.32 -14.58
C SER A 7 25.93 -6.62 -14.78
N THR A 8 25.20 -6.79 -13.68
CA THR A 8 23.76 -7.04 -13.72
C THR A 8 23.00 -5.80 -13.26
N VAL A 9 22.14 -5.26 -14.12
CA VAL A 9 21.24 -4.15 -13.78
C VAL A 9 19.84 -4.73 -13.57
N PHE A 10 19.34 -4.59 -12.35
CA PHE A 10 18.02 -5.02 -11.94
C PHE A 10 17.07 -3.83 -11.86
N SER A 11 16.19 -3.72 -12.85
CA SER A 11 15.12 -2.73 -12.91
C SER A 11 13.91 -3.26 -12.17
N ARG A 12 13.60 -2.67 -11.02
CA ARG A 12 12.63 -3.19 -10.05
C ARG A 12 11.66 -2.12 -9.58
N TYR A 13 10.53 -2.55 -9.03
CA TYR A 13 9.67 -1.63 -8.32
C TYR A 13 10.37 -1.04 -7.07
N PRO A 14 10.07 0.21 -6.67
CA PRO A 14 10.75 0.83 -5.55
C PRO A 14 10.58 0.07 -4.23
N ALA A 15 11.57 0.22 -3.35
CA ALA A 15 11.48 -0.19 -1.96
C ALA A 15 10.39 0.61 -1.22
N ALA A 16 9.49 -0.09 -0.54
CA ALA A 16 8.54 0.48 0.43
C ALA A 16 8.07 -0.62 1.39
N LEU A 17 7.27 -0.25 2.40
CA LEU A 17 6.72 -1.17 3.40
C LEU A 17 7.79 -1.95 4.18
N SER A 18 8.97 -1.38 4.39
CA SER A 18 10.12 -2.10 4.98
C SER A 18 10.52 -3.36 4.21
N LEU A 19 10.24 -3.40 2.91
CA LEU A 19 10.64 -4.46 2.00
C LEU A 19 11.67 -3.94 1.00
N PRO A 20 12.56 -4.81 0.49
CA PRO A 20 13.45 -4.47 -0.61
C PRO A 20 12.68 -3.91 -1.80
N SER A 21 11.51 -4.45 -2.12
CA SER A 21 10.59 -3.98 -3.16
C SER A 21 9.14 -4.08 -2.67
N ALA A 22 8.32 -3.09 -3.01
CA ALA A 22 6.88 -3.10 -2.73
C ALA A 22 6.04 -3.86 -3.77
N ASP A 23 6.65 -4.35 -4.84
CA ASP A 23 6.06 -5.32 -5.77
C ASP A 23 6.61 -6.72 -5.45
N PRO A 24 5.74 -7.70 -5.15
CA PRO A 24 6.14 -9.07 -4.88
C PRO A 24 6.88 -9.73 -6.07
N SER A 25 6.56 -9.34 -7.31
CA SER A 25 7.22 -9.89 -8.49
C SER A 25 8.69 -9.46 -8.53
N SER A 26 8.93 -8.17 -8.36
CA SER A 26 10.27 -7.61 -8.20
C SER A 26 10.99 -8.21 -6.98
N LEU A 27 10.30 -8.41 -5.86
CA LEU A 27 10.90 -9.06 -4.68
C LEU A 27 11.34 -10.50 -4.97
N ALA A 28 10.55 -11.28 -5.71
CA ALA A 28 10.92 -12.64 -6.11
C ALA A 28 12.18 -12.66 -6.99
N VAL A 29 12.31 -11.73 -7.94
CA VAL A 29 13.53 -11.61 -8.75
C VAL A 29 14.72 -11.21 -7.88
N GLU A 30 14.55 -10.29 -6.93
CA GLU A 30 15.62 -9.93 -6.00
C GLU A 30 16.08 -11.12 -5.15
N VAL A 31 15.16 -11.97 -4.71
CA VAL A 31 15.48 -13.19 -3.96
C VAL A 31 16.28 -14.17 -4.83
N MET A 32 15.88 -14.38 -6.09
CA MET A 32 16.65 -15.20 -7.02
C MET A 32 18.06 -14.66 -7.25
N LEU A 33 18.21 -13.34 -7.42
CA LEU A 33 19.52 -12.72 -7.59
C LEU A 33 20.41 -12.98 -6.36
N ARG A 34 19.84 -13.00 -5.16
CA ARG A 34 20.58 -13.36 -3.94
C ARG A 34 20.95 -14.84 -3.88
N PHE A 35 20.08 -15.75 -4.33
CA PHE A 35 20.41 -17.17 -4.43
C PHE A 35 21.64 -17.42 -5.32
N THR A 36 21.77 -16.64 -6.40
CA THR A 36 22.93 -16.71 -7.32
C THR A 36 24.18 -16.00 -6.81
N GLY A 37 24.08 -15.17 -5.77
CA GLY A 37 25.19 -14.34 -5.29
C GLY A 37 25.64 -13.26 -6.29
N ALA A 38 24.82 -12.93 -7.29
CA ALA A 38 25.16 -11.97 -8.34
C ALA A 38 25.34 -10.55 -7.79
N ARG A 39 26.32 -9.81 -8.33
CA ARG A 39 26.47 -8.37 -8.03
C ARG A 39 25.48 -7.58 -8.87
N ILE A 40 24.60 -6.84 -8.20
CA ILE A 40 23.48 -6.15 -8.84
C ILE A 40 23.51 -4.65 -8.61
N SER A 41 23.35 -3.89 -9.69
CA SER A 41 22.96 -2.48 -9.65
C SER A 41 21.44 -2.40 -9.72
N ARG A 42 20.80 -1.65 -8.82
CA ARG A 42 19.34 -1.56 -8.75
C ARG A 42 18.87 -0.25 -9.37
N ARG A 43 17.81 -0.32 -10.16
CA ARG A 43 17.13 0.83 -10.76
C ARG A 43 15.64 0.77 -10.45
N ASP A 44 15.08 1.85 -9.93
CA ASP A 44 13.66 1.93 -9.65
C ASP A 44 12.87 2.20 -10.95
N VAL A 45 11.82 1.42 -11.22
CA VAL A 45 10.95 1.49 -12.41
C VAL A 45 9.48 1.30 -12.06
N ARG A 46 8.58 1.62 -13.00
CA ARG A 46 7.12 1.55 -12.81
C ARG A 46 6.65 0.10 -12.68
N LEU A 47 5.45 -0.08 -12.12
CA LEU A 47 4.82 -1.39 -12.08
C LEU A 47 4.60 -1.91 -13.52
N GLY A 48 5.07 -3.12 -13.81
CA GLY A 48 5.02 -3.72 -15.15
C GLY A 48 6.34 -3.62 -15.93
N ASP A 49 7.24 -2.70 -15.57
CA ASP A 49 8.52 -2.50 -16.26
C ASP A 49 9.69 -3.32 -15.67
N LEU A 50 9.36 -4.33 -14.85
CA LEU A 50 10.32 -5.26 -14.24
C LEU A 50 11.22 -5.87 -15.31
N SER A 51 12.53 -5.68 -15.19
CA SER A 51 13.50 -6.23 -16.12
C SER A 51 14.87 -6.49 -15.50
N LEU A 52 15.58 -7.44 -16.09
CA LEU A 52 16.94 -7.80 -15.73
C LEU A 52 17.82 -7.66 -16.96
N SER A 53 18.85 -6.83 -16.87
CA SER A 53 19.86 -6.67 -17.92
C SER A 53 21.18 -7.28 -17.44
N ILE A 54 21.69 -8.27 -18.15
CA ILE A 54 22.97 -8.92 -17.83
C ILE A 54 23.97 -8.53 -18.90
N HIS A 55 25.03 -7.85 -18.48
CA HIS A 55 26.18 -7.56 -19.32
C HIS A 55 27.25 -8.61 -19.06
N GLU A 56 27.54 -9.42 -20.08
CA GLU A 56 28.72 -10.26 -20.06
C GLU A 56 29.98 -9.38 -20.00
N PRO A 57 31.01 -9.80 -19.25
CA PRO A 57 32.26 -9.08 -19.26
C PRO A 57 32.86 -9.13 -20.66
N ASP A 58 33.30 -7.98 -21.15
CA ASP A 58 34.14 -7.86 -22.36
C ASP A 58 35.36 -8.79 -22.17
N ILE A 59 35.35 -9.97 -22.81
CA ILE A 59 36.55 -10.79 -22.90
C ILE A 59 37.47 -10.02 -23.83
N ALA A 60 38.35 -9.21 -23.26
CA ALA A 60 39.48 -8.65 -23.99
C ALA A 60 40.42 -9.83 -24.33
N GLU A 61 40.09 -10.57 -25.38
CA GLU A 61 41.06 -11.45 -26.01
C GLU A 61 42.20 -10.57 -26.49
N GLY A 62 43.38 -10.77 -25.89
CA GLY A 62 44.61 -10.15 -26.34
C GLY A 62 44.95 -10.64 -27.74
N SER A 63 44.40 -9.99 -28.75
CA SER A 63 44.87 -10.11 -30.13
C SER A 63 44.87 -8.73 -30.76
N SER A 64 46.04 -8.11 -30.73
CA SER A 64 46.35 -6.85 -31.40
C SER A 64 46.46 -7.06 -32.91
N THR A 65 45.38 -7.45 -33.59
CA THR A 65 45.22 -7.35 -35.07
C THR A 65 43.84 -7.88 -35.48
N GLY A 66 42.83 -7.01 -35.59
CA GLY A 66 41.52 -7.35 -36.15
C GLY A 66 40.50 -6.20 -35.99
N PRO A 67 39.59 -5.97 -36.96
CA PRO A 67 38.73 -4.79 -36.96
C PRO A 67 37.60 -4.91 -35.92
N ALA A 68 37.35 -3.77 -35.26
CA ALA A 68 36.21 -3.37 -34.42
C ALA A 68 35.45 -4.45 -33.61
N LYS A 69 35.62 -4.37 -32.28
CA LYS A 69 34.75 -4.93 -31.24
C LYS A 69 33.27 -4.84 -31.65
N GLY A 70 32.61 -5.98 -31.76
CA GLY A 70 31.15 -6.02 -31.75
C GLY A 70 30.68 -5.66 -30.35
N ASP A 71 29.78 -4.69 -30.23
CA ASP A 71 29.04 -4.44 -28.99
C ASP A 71 28.38 -5.75 -28.56
N VAL A 72 28.86 -6.35 -27.48
CA VAL A 72 28.18 -7.50 -26.87
C VAL A 72 26.85 -6.99 -26.33
N LYS A 73 25.78 -7.27 -27.07
CA LYS A 73 24.43 -6.81 -26.76
C LYS A 73 24.00 -7.42 -25.43
N ALA A 74 23.69 -6.57 -24.45
CA ALA A 74 23.18 -6.99 -23.15
C ALA A 74 21.95 -7.89 -23.32
N GLU A 75 21.92 -9.01 -22.61
CA GLU A 75 20.73 -9.84 -22.52
C GLU A 75 19.72 -9.12 -21.62
N VAL A 76 18.52 -8.85 -22.14
CA VAL A 76 17.45 -8.16 -21.39
C VAL A 76 16.26 -9.10 -21.25
N CYS A 77 16.01 -9.56 -20.03
CA CYS A 77 14.82 -10.32 -19.67
C CYS A 77 13.77 -9.36 -19.11
N SER A 78 12.58 -9.33 -19.72
CA SER A 78 11.47 -8.48 -19.26
C SER A 78 10.34 -9.33 -18.66
N GLY A 79 9.82 -8.90 -17.52
CA GLY A 79 8.76 -9.59 -16.77
C GLY A 79 9.28 -10.67 -15.81
N LEU A 80 8.43 -11.02 -14.84
CA LEU A 80 8.75 -11.94 -13.75
C LEU A 80 9.27 -13.29 -14.26
N MET A 81 8.46 -14.01 -15.04
CA MET A 81 8.80 -15.39 -15.43
C MET A 81 10.04 -15.46 -16.33
N SER A 82 10.23 -14.48 -17.22
CA SER A 82 11.45 -14.39 -18.04
C SER A 82 12.69 -14.25 -17.18
N CYS A 83 12.65 -13.35 -16.18
CA CYS A 83 13.75 -13.15 -15.24
C CYS A 83 14.01 -14.40 -14.39
N LEU A 84 12.97 -15.01 -13.82
CA LEU A 84 13.11 -16.21 -13.00
C LEU A 84 13.66 -17.40 -13.81
N ASN A 85 13.17 -17.60 -15.04
CA ASN A 85 13.65 -18.69 -15.90
C ASN A 85 15.13 -18.49 -16.26
N ARG A 86 15.54 -17.26 -16.58
CA ARG A 86 16.94 -16.95 -16.86
C ARG A 86 17.84 -17.23 -15.66
N LEU A 87 17.43 -16.79 -14.47
CA LEU A 87 18.18 -17.00 -13.23
C LEU A 87 18.15 -18.45 -12.73
N SER A 88 17.17 -19.25 -13.14
CA SER A 88 17.10 -20.67 -12.76
C SER A 88 18.23 -21.50 -13.37
N ASN A 89 18.88 -20.98 -14.41
CA ASN A 89 20.00 -21.64 -15.09
C ASN A 89 21.37 -21.23 -14.53
N GLU A 90 21.41 -20.33 -13.54
CA GLU A 90 22.65 -19.89 -12.90
C GLU A 90 23.11 -20.84 -11.79
N ASP A 91 24.41 -20.79 -11.50
CA ASP A 91 24.99 -21.55 -10.40
C ASP A 91 24.38 -21.14 -9.05
N GLY A 92 24.08 -22.14 -8.22
CA GLY A 92 23.46 -21.94 -6.90
C GLY A 92 21.95 -22.14 -6.87
N VAL A 93 21.29 -22.20 -8.02
CA VAL A 93 19.86 -22.50 -8.13
C VAL A 93 19.67 -23.94 -8.62
N ALA A 94 18.78 -24.68 -7.95
CA ALA A 94 18.38 -26.01 -8.38
C ALA A 94 17.20 -25.96 -9.35
N GLN A 95 17.14 -26.96 -10.22
CA GLN A 95 15.97 -27.26 -11.03
C GLN A 95 14.95 -28.07 -10.22
N VAL A 96 13.67 -27.82 -10.48
CA VAL A 96 12.59 -28.58 -9.86
C VAL A 96 12.57 -30.00 -10.43
N SER A 97 12.56 -31.00 -9.56
CA SER A 97 12.43 -32.40 -9.98
C SER A 97 11.11 -32.64 -10.72
N SER A 98 11.13 -33.48 -11.75
CA SER A 98 9.92 -33.87 -12.49
C SER A 98 8.84 -34.47 -11.58
N THR A 99 9.23 -35.17 -10.52
CA THR A 99 8.32 -35.74 -9.51
C THR A 99 7.58 -34.68 -8.69
N ARG A 100 8.09 -33.45 -8.64
CA ARG A 100 7.56 -32.31 -7.87
C ARG A 100 7.00 -31.21 -8.77
N ALA A 101 6.93 -31.45 -10.09
CA ALA A 101 6.55 -30.44 -11.06
C ALA A 101 5.13 -29.90 -10.86
N ALA A 102 4.18 -30.76 -10.49
CA ALA A 102 2.79 -30.37 -10.25
C ALA A 102 2.67 -29.45 -9.02
N GLU A 103 3.29 -29.81 -7.90
CA GLU A 103 3.28 -29.03 -6.66
C GLU A 103 3.96 -27.67 -6.85
N ALA A 104 5.10 -27.66 -7.54
CA ALA A 104 5.79 -26.44 -7.93
C ALA A 104 4.93 -25.54 -8.84
N MET A 105 4.18 -26.13 -9.77
CA MET A 105 3.27 -25.40 -10.64
C MET A 105 2.09 -24.80 -9.85
N CYS A 106 1.52 -25.55 -8.90
CA CYS A 106 0.48 -25.04 -8.00
C CYS A 106 0.99 -23.84 -7.18
N ALA A 107 2.18 -23.94 -6.58
CA ALA A 107 2.78 -22.83 -5.83
C ALA A 107 3.04 -21.61 -6.74
N LYS A 108 3.54 -21.82 -7.97
CA LYS A 108 3.73 -20.75 -8.95
C LYS A 108 2.41 -20.06 -9.32
N VAL A 109 1.35 -20.82 -9.55
CA VAL A 109 0.02 -20.26 -9.89
C VAL A 109 -0.58 -19.51 -8.71
N LEU A 110 -0.58 -20.11 -7.51
CA LEU A 110 -1.08 -19.46 -6.29
C LEU A 110 -0.37 -18.13 -6.01
N THR A 111 0.95 -18.10 -6.15
CA THR A 111 1.73 -16.88 -5.92
C THR A 111 1.47 -15.83 -7.01
N THR A 112 1.64 -16.19 -8.28
CA THR A 112 1.62 -15.21 -9.39
C THR A 112 0.22 -14.76 -9.81
N GLN A 113 -0.82 -15.59 -9.64
CA GLN A 113 -2.18 -15.28 -10.08
C GLN A 113 -3.12 -14.86 -8.94
N CYS A 114 -2.81 -15.23 -7.69
CA CYS A 114 -3.64 -14.87 -6.53
C CYS A 114 -2.89 -13.93 -5.58
N ILE A 115 -1.81 -14.38 -4.93
CA ILE A 115 -1.20 -13.65 -3.82
C ILE A 115 -0.54 -12.33 -4.26
N PHE A 116 0.22 -12.34 -5.36
CA PHE A 116 0.92 -11.13 -5.83
C PHE A 116 -0.07 -10.03 -6.26
N PRO A 117 -1.09 -10.32 -7.12
CA PRO A 117 -2.11 -9.33 -7.42
C PRO A 117 -2.90 -8.89 -6.18
N ALA A 118 -3.21 -9.81 -5.24
CA ALA A 118 -3.95 -9.48 -4.03
C ALA A 118 -3.17 -8.49 -3.16
N PHE A 119 -1.87 -8.72 -2.95
CA PHE A 119 -1.02 -7.79 -2.20
C PHE A 119 -1.01 -6.41 -2.84
N LEU A 120 -0.72 -6.33 -4.14
CA LEU A 120 -0.70 -5.06 -4.89
C LEU A 120 -2.05 -4.35 -4.80
N PHE A 121 -3.16 -5.10 -4.89
CA PHE A 121 -4.49 -4.56 -4.71
C PHE A 121 -4.66 -3.99 -3.30
N LEU A 122 -4.38 -4.75 -2.24
CA LEU A 122 -4.57 -4.29 -0.85
C LEU A 122 -3.79 -3.00 -0.55
N VAL A 123 -2.53 -2.92 -0.98
CA VAL A 123 -1.65 -1.78 -0.66
C VAL A 123 -1.92 -0.53 -1.51
N HIS A 124 -2.46 -0.70 -2.74
CA HIS A 124 -2.87 0.44 -3.58
C HIS A 124 -4.35 0.81 -3.39
N PHE A 125 -5.20 -0.13 -3.00
CA PHE A 125 -6.65 0.09 -2.87
C PHE A 125 -6.99 0.72 -1.52
N ASP A 126 -6.35 0.33 -0.42
CA ASP A 126 -6.59 0.97 0.88
C ASP A 126 -5.96 2.38 0.91
N PRO A 127 -6.77 3.46 1.02
CA PRO A 127 -6.27 4.83 1.00
C PRO A 127 -5.40 5.17 2.21
N VAL A 128 -5.58 4.50 3.34
CA VAL A 128 -4.75 4.71 4.54
C VAL A 128 -3.35 4.16 4.30
N VAL A 129 -3.26 2.91 3.82
CA VAL A 129 -1.99 2.26 3.48
C VAL A 129 -1.27 3.02 2.36
N TYR A 130 -2.01 3.40 1.32
CA TYR A 130 -1.49 4.11 0.16
C TYR A 130 -0.84 5.44 0.54
N ARG A 131 -1.55 6.26 1.32
CA ARG A 131 -1.05 7.57 1.79
C ARG A 131 0.07 7.44 2.80
N ALA A 132 0.06 6.40 3.63
CA ALA A 132 1.11 6.18 4.60
C ALA A 132 2.45 5.83 3.93
N THR A 133 2.41 5.05 2.84
CA THR A 133 3.62 4.42 2.27
C THR A 133 3.85 4.72 0.80
N MET A 134 2.91 4.38 -0.09
CA MET A 134 3.10 4.45 -1.54
C MET A 134 3.29 5.88 -2.06
N THR A 135 2.50 6.83 -1.57
CA THR A 135 2.61 8.25 -1.98
C THR A 135 3.96 8.88 -1.62
N LYS A 136 4.63 8.38 -0.59
CA LYS A 136 5.90 8.93 -0.11
C LYS A 136 7.11 8.21 -0.68
N SER A 137 7.04 6.87 -0.77
CA SER A 137 8.19 6.04 -1.09
C SER A 137 8.23 5.56 -2.53
N VAL A 138 7.07 5.47 -3.18
CA VAL A 138 6.93 4.89 -4.52
C VAL A 138 6.63 5.96 -5.55
N GLU A 139 5.52 6.69 -5.43
CA GLU A 139 5.07 7.68 -6.43
C GLU A 139 6.18 8.65 -6.86
N PRO A 140 6.98 9.26 -5.95
CA PRO A 140 8.00 10.24 -6.35
C PRO A 140 9.10 9.69 -7.24
N LYS A 141 9.25 8.36 -7.30
CA LYS A 141 10.31 7.68 -8.07
C LYS A 141 9.83 7.16 -9.41
N VAL A 142 8.53 6.87 -9.55
CA VAL A 142 7.99 6.14 -10.71
C VAL A 142 6.77 6.78 -11.35
N ALA A 143 6.04 7.64 -10.64
CA ALA A 143 4.97 8.42 -11.22
C ALA A 143 5.56 9.65 -11.91
N SER A 144 5.04 10.00 -13.08
CA SER A 144 5.31 11.33 -13.63
C SER A 144 4.69 12.40 -12.74
N PHE A 145 5.23 13.62 -12.82
CA PHE A 145 4.71 14.76 -12.04
C PHE A 145 3.19 14.95 -12.21
N TRP A 146 2.68 14.79 -13.42
CA TRP A 146 1.25 14.92 -13.73
C TRP A 146 0.39 13.78 -13.16
N GLU A 147 0.91 12.55 -13.16
CA GLU A 147 0.20 11.41 -12.59
C GLU A 147 0.17 11.47 -11.06
N GLY A 148 1.23 11.99 -10.43
CA GLY A 148 1.25 12.26 -8.99
C GLY A 148 0.24 13.33 -8.59
N LEU A 149 0.12 14.41 -9.39
CA LEU A 149 -0.82 15.50 -9.11
C LEU A 149 -2.29 15.08 -9.30
N THR A 150 -2.57 14.29 -10.34
CA THR A 150 -3.94 13.84 -10.66
C THR A 150 -4.34 12.54 -9.94
N GLY A 151 -3.40 11.85 -9.31
CA GLY A 151 -3.61 10.54 -8.69
C GLY A 151 -3.84 9.40 -9.69
N SER A 152 -3.62 9.64 -10.98
CA SER A 152 -3.89 8.68 -12.05
C SER A 152 -2.95 7.47 -12.03
N TYR A 153 -1.78 7.58 -11.40
CA TYR A 153 -0.85 6.45 -11.24
C TYR A 153 -1.50 5.31 -10.45
N ARG A 154 -2.07 5.63 -9.29
CA ARG A 154 -2.80 4.68 -8.44
C ARG A 154 -3.92 3.99 -9.19
N GLU A 155 -4.68 4.79 -9.93
CA GLU A 155 -5.81 4.29 -10.69
C GLU A 155 -5.36 3.35 -11.81
N HIS A 156 -4.27 3.68 -12.50
CA HIS A 156 -3.69 2.80 -13.52
C HIS A 156 -3.27 1.44 -12.92
N VAL A 157 -2.54 1.45 -11.81
CA VAL A 157 -2.12 0.23 -11.11
C VAL A 157 -3.32 -0.65 -10.75
N LEU A 158 -4.39 -0.06 -10.21
CA LEU A 158 -5.59 -0.80 -9.82
C LEU A 158 -6.41 -1.28 -11.02
N ARG A 159 -6.51 -0.50 -12.10
CA ARG A 159 -7.18 -0.91 -13.35
C ARG A 159 -6.45 -2.04 -14.07
N CYS A 160 -5.14 -2.18 -13.88
CA CYS A 160 -4.39 -3.34 -14.39
C CYS A 160 -4.50 -4.57 -13.47
N ASN A 161 -5.09 -4.43 -12.28
CA ASN A 161 -5.19 -5.51 -11.30
C ASN A 161 -6.49 -6.32 -11.47
N PRO A 162 -6.44 -7.66 -11.58
CA PRO A 162 -7.62 -8.49 -11.79
C PRO A 162 -8.66 -8.36 -10.67
N TYR A 163 -8.22 -8.13 -9.43
CA TYR A 163 -9.13 -8.02 -8.29
C TYR A 163 -10.05 -6.82 -8.39
N LEU A 164 -9.78 -5.80 -9.22
CA LEU A 164 -10.72 -4.70 -9.39
C LEU A 164 -12.05 -5.17 -10.04
N TYR A 165 -11.99 -6.21 -10.87
CA TYR A 165 -13.11 -6.64 -11.73
C TYR A 165 -13.71 -8.00 -11.36
N THR A 166 -12.99 -8.86 -10.64
CA THR A 166 -13.50 -10.17 -10.21
C THR A 166 -14.48 -10.06 -9.05
N GLY A 167 -15.34 -11.07 -8.86
CA GLY A 167 -16.25 -11.14 -7.72
C GLY A 167 -17.16 -9.91 -7.59
N ARG A 168 -17.14 -9.25 -6.42
CA ARG A 168 -17.84 -7.96 -6.24
C ARG A 168 -17.01 -6.82 -6.82
N GLY A 169 -17.18 -6.56 -8.11
CA GLY A 169 -16.57 -5.39 -8.75
C GLY A 169 -16.92 -4.08 -8.02
N VAL A 170 -15.97 -3.16 -7.97
CA VAL A 170 -16.15 -1.82 -7.42
C VAL A 170 -16.10 -0.80 -8.55
N SER A 171 -17.03 0.14 -8.55
CA SER A 171 -17.17 1.12 -9.65
C SER A 171 -16.10 2.20 -9.65
N SER A 172 -15.33 2.35 -8.57
CA SER A 172 -14.33 3.42 -8.43
C SER A 172 -13.20 3.05 -7.47
N VAL A 173 -12.06 3.73 -7.63
CA VAL A 173 -10.94 3.69 -6.70
C VAL A 173 -11.22 4.65 -5.53
N PRO A 174 -11.10 4.20 -4.26
CA PRO A 174 -11.40 5.06 -3.11
C PRO A 174 -10.39 6.20 -2.96
N SER A 175 -10.84 7.44 -3.09
CA SER A 175 -10.01 8.64 -2.86
C SER A 175 -9.92 9.05 -1.38
N GLY A 176 -10.84 8.58 -0.54
CA GLY A 176 -11.00 8.99 0.86
C GLY A 176 -11.48 7.86 1.77
N ARG A 177 -12.63 8.02 2.44
CA ARG A 177 -13.17 6.94 3.28
C ARG A 177 -13.63 5.75 2.43
N LEU A 178 -13.45 4.55 2.95
CA LEU A 178 -13.92 3.32 2.32
C LEU A 178 -15.46 3.25 2.41
N SER A 179 -16.12 2.95 1.29
CA SER A 179 -17.54 2.64 1.26
C SER A 179 -17.79 1.21 1.74
N VAL A 180 -19.03 0.85 2.04
CA VAL A 180 -19.40 -0.54 2.39
C VAL A 180 -18.98 -1.51 1.27
N GLY A 181 -19.13 -1.12 0.01
CA GLY A 181 -18.68 -1.91 -1.14
C GLY A 181 -17.16 -2.10 -1.19
N HIS A 182 -16.40 -1.03 -0.90
CA HIS A 182 -14.93 -1.12 -0.84
C HIS A 182 -14.46 -2.03 0.30
N ILE A 183 -15.11 -1.97 1.48
CA ILE A 183 -14.80 -2.83 2.61
C ILE A 183 -15.12 -4.29 2.29
N ALA A 184 -16.29 -4.56 1.70
CA ALA A 184 -16.68 -5.90 1.27
C ALA A 184 -15.67 -6.47 0.27
N LYS A 185 -15.18 -5.65 -0.67
CA LYS A 185 -14.18 -6.08 -1.64
C LYS A 185 -12.82 -6.37 -0.98
N LEU A 186 -12.35 -5.49 -0.09
CA LEU A 186 -11.13 -5.76 0.69
C LEU A 186 -11.23 -7.05 1.49
N LYS A 187 -12.42 -7.36 2.04
CA LYS A 187 -12.68 -8.60 2.77
C LYS A 187 -12.58 -9.82 1.85
N GLU A 188 -13.24 -9.79 0.69
CA GLU A 188 -13.18 -10.86 -0.32
C GLU A 188 -11.72 -11.17 -0.72
N VAL A 189 -10.93 -10.14 -1.02
CA VAL A 189 -9.51 -10.32 -1.40
C VAL A 189 -8.70 -10.93 -0.25
N ARG A 190 -8.97 -10.54 1.00
CA ARG A 190 -8.31 -11.11 2.18
C ARG A 190 -8.69 -12.58 2.41
N GLU A 191 -9.94 -12.96 2.15
CA GLU A 191 -10.39 -14.35 2.24
C GLU A 191 -9.70 -15.25 1.19
N ASP A 192 -9.52 -14.75 -0.05
CA ASP A 192 -8.77 -15.45 -1.09
C ASP A 192 -7.29 -15.62 -0.71
N VAL A 193 -6.69 -14.59 -0.10
CA VAL A 193 -5.32 -14.65 0.44
C VAL A 193 -5.23 -15.69 1.55
N ASP A 194 -6.14 -15.66 2.53
CA ASP A 194 -6.17 -16.64 3.63
C ASP A 194 -6.20 -18.07 3.08
N ALA A 195 -7.07 -18.35 2.10
CA ALA A 195 -7.16 -19.67 1.46
C ALA A 195 -5.88 -20.08 0.71
N ALA A 196 -5.28 -19.15 -0.04
CA ALA A 196 -4.04 -19.40 -0.77
C ALA A 196 -2.85 -19.65 0.16
N PHE A 197 -2.77 -18.93 1.27
CA PHE A 197 -1.73 -19.11 2.28
C PHE A 197 -1.87 -20.42 3.04
N VAL A 198 -3.09 -20.84 3.38
CA VAL A 198 -3.34 -22.17 3.96
C VAL A 198 -2.86 -23.29 3.02
N ALA A 199 -3.12 -23.17 1.72
CA ALA A 199 -2.64 -24.13 0.73
C ALA A 199 -1.09 -24.13 0.63
N LEU A 200 -0.46 -22.96 0.65
CA LEU A 200 1.01 -22.85 0.65
C LEU A 200 1.63 -23.40 1.94
N ASP A 201 1.02 -23.15 3.10
CA ASP A 201 1.49 -23.70 4.38
C ASP A 201 1.42 -25.22 4.39
N ALA A 202 0.32 -25.81 3.88
CA ALA A 202 0.19 -27.25 3.73
C ALA A 202 1.29 -27.84 2.83
N LEU A 203 1.58 -27.20 1.69
CA LEU A 203 2.69 -27.62 0.82
C LEU A 203 4.05 -27.48 1.51
N CYS A 204 4.24 -26.41 2.28
CA CYS A 204 5.46 -26.16 3.05
C CYS A 204 5.64 -27.21 4.16
N ALA A 205 4.57 -27.60 4.85
CA ALA A 205 4.60 -28.57 5.94
C ALA A 205 5.04 -29.97 5.47
N VAL A 206 4.71 -30.34 4.23
CA VAL A 206 5.06 -31.65 3.66
C VAL A 206 6.53 -31.73 3.20
N HIS A 207 7.11 -30.62 2.73
CA HIS A 207 8.38 -30.63 1.98
C HIS A 207 9.49 -29.75 2.58
N GLY A 208 9.11 -28.63 3.18
CA GLY A 208 10.00 -27.64 3.79
C GLY A 208 10.26 -27.89 5.28
N SER A 209 9.89 -29.06 5.80
CA SER A 209 9.91 -29.39 7.23
C SER A 209 11.32 -29.66 7.78
N SER A 210 12.31 -29.89 6.93
CA SER A 210 13.70 -30.10 7.36
C SER A 210 14.52 -28.82 7.28
N ALA A 211 15.46 -28.65 8.22
CA ALA A 211 16.37 -27.49 8.26
C ALA A 211 17.26 -27.38 7.01
N ASP A 212 17.47 -28.49 6.30
CA ASP A 212 18.40 -28.60 5.18
C ASP A 212 17.73 -28.60 3.81
N THR A 213 16.39 -28.61 3.74
CA THR A 213 15.64 -28.62 2.48
C THR A 213 14.87 -27.34 2.22
N PHE A 214 14.82 -26.97 0.94
CA PHE A 214 14.00 -25.89 0.40
C PHE A 214 12.56 -26.36 0.13
N PHE A 215 11.69 -25.47 -0.32
CA PHE A 215 10.22 -25.66 -0.40
C PHE A 215 9.83 -26.90 -1.21
N THR A 216 10.56 -27.21 -2.27
CA THR A 216 10.31 -28.41 -3.11
C THR A 216 11.12 -29.64 -2.69
N GLY A 217 11.73 -29.63 -1.49
CA GLY A 217 12.58 -30.72 -0.98
C GLY A 217 13.99 -30.76 -1.58
N THR A 218 14.43 -29.70 -2.24
CA THR A 218 15.76 -29.61 -2.85
C THR A 218 16.82 -29.16 -1.84
N ALA A 219 18.09 -29.51 -2.07
CA ALA A 219 19.22 -29.07 -1.23
C ALA A 219 19.72 -27.64 -1.56
N LYS A 220 19.33 -27.11 -2.72
CA LYS A 220 19.58 -25.73 -3.15
C LYS A 220 18.24 -25.04 -3.43
N PRO A 221 18.16 -23.70 -3.33
CA PRO A 221 16.94 -22.98 -3.61
C PRO A 221 16.55 -23.08 -5.09
N THR A 222 15.27 -22.91 -5.38
CA THR A 222 14.66 -22.92 -6.70
C THR A 222 13.91 -21.61 -6.95
N CYS A 223 13.42 -21.41 -8.18
CA CYS A 223 12.50 -20.30 -8.46
C CYS A 223 11.20 -20.34 -7.66
N VAL A 224 10.76 -21.51 -7.19
CA VAL A 224 9.57 -21.64 -6.35
C VAL A 224 9.84 -21.03 -4.97
N ASP A 225 11.04 -21.23 -4.42
CA ASP A 225 11.44 -20.67 -3.13
C ASP A 225 11.43 -19.14 -3.15
N ALA A 226 11.89 -18.54 -4.25
CA ALA A 226 11.85 -17.10 -4.43
C ALA A 226 10.42 -16.56 -4.48
N LEU A 227 9.52 -17.25 -5.18
CA LEU A 227 8.11 -16.87 -5.27
C LEU A 227 7.39 -17.01 -3.93
N VAL A 228 7.60 -18.14 -3.24
CA VAL A 228 7.00 -18.41 -1.92
C VAL A 228 7.53 -17.42 -0.89
N TYR A 229 8.83 -17.16 -0.86
CA TYR A 229 9.40 -16.15 0.02
C TYR A 229 8.82 -14.76 -0.28
N ALA A 230 8.77 -14.35 -1.55
CA ALA A 230 8.22 -13.03 -1.90
C ALA A 230 6.75 -12.91 -1.52
N ALA A 231 5.95 -13.96 -1.73
CA ALA A 231 4.54 -14.01 -1.31
C ALA A 231 4.42 -13.86 0.22
N ALA A 232 5.12 -14.72 0.97
CA ALA A 232 5.07 -14.74 2.42
C ALA A 232 5.61 -13.44 3.02
N SER A 233 6.79 -12.98 2.58
CA SER A 233 7.44 -11.76 3.05
C SER A 233 6.59 -10.51 2.80
N SER A 234 5.87 -10.45 1.67
CA SER A 234 4.95 -9.35 1.38
C SER A 234 3.83 -9.24 2.41
N PHE A 235 3.38 -10.35 3.03
CA PHE A 235 2.37 -10.30 4.08
C PHE A 235 2.96 -10.32 5.49
N PHE A 236 4.02 -11.08 5.76
CA PHE A 236 4.56 -11.23 7.12
C PHE A 236 5.46 -10.08 7.55
N HIS A 237 6.17 -9.45 6.61
CA HIS A 237 7.18 -8.42 6.93
C HIS A 237 6.81 -7.02 6.44
N ALA A 238 5.79 -6.87 5.58
CA ALA A 238 5.37 -5.55 5.12
C ALA A 238 4.90 -4.68 6.29
N ASP A 239 5.57 -3.56 6.53
CA ASP A 239 5.22 -2.62 7.58
C ASP A 239 4.71 -1.31 6.95
N ALA A 240 3.41 -1.10 7.04
CA ALA A 240 2.75 0.15 6.61
C ALA A 240 2.70 1.21 7.71
N GLY A 241 3.38 0.97 8.84
CA GLY A 241 3.39 1.83 10.02
C GLY A 241 2.09 1.76 10.83
N GLU A 242 1.99 2.62 11.84
CA GLU A 242 0.90 2.59 12.81
C GLU A 242 -0.48 2.80 12.20
N ALA A 243 -0.56 3.54 11.10
CA ALA A 243 -1.81 3.89 10.42
C ALA A 243 -2.57 2.68 9.84
N ALA A 244 -1.91 1.53 9.65
CA ALA A 244 -2.49 0.36 8.98
C ALA A 244 -2.85 -0.77 9.96
N VAL A 245 -3.54 -0.47 11.05
CA VAL A 245 -3.94 -1.45 12.09
C VAL A 245 -4.69 -2.65 11.48
N SER A 246 -5.64 -2.40 10.56
CA SER A 246 -6.40 -3.48 9.91
C SER A 246 -5.54 -4.42 9.06
N VAL A 247 -4.41 -3.93 8.53
CA VAL A 247 -3.41 -4.74 7.81
C VAL A 247 -2.64 -5.58 8.81
N ARG A 248 -2.09 -4.96 9.86
CA ARG A 248 -1.36 -5.68 10.93
C ARG A 248 -2.17 -6.81 11.55
N ALA A 249 -3.47 -6.61 11.75
CA ALA A 249 -4.38 -7.65 12.23
C ALA A 249 -4.53 -8.84 11.28
N HIS A 250 -4.64 -8.58 9.97
CA HIS A 250 -4.70 -9.63 8.97
C HIS A 250 -3.36 -10.37 8.86
N GLN A 251 -2.24 -9.65 8.91
CA GLN A 251 -0.89 -10.22 8.91
C GLN A 251 -0.69 -11.14 10.12
N GLN A 252 -1.08 -10.71 11.32
CA GLN A 252 -1.02 -11.53 12.53
C GLN A 252 -1.82 -12.82 12.36
N ARG A 253 -3.07 -12.71 11.89
CA ARG A 253 -3.93 -13.88 11.67
C ARG A 253 -3.33 -14.87 10.68
N LEU A 254 -2.78 -14.36 9.57
CA LEU A 254 -2.11 -15.18 8.56
C LEU A 254 -0.90 -15.91 9.15
N MET A 255 -0.09 -15.21 9.96
CA MET A 255 1.08 -15.77 10.62
C MET A 255 0.71 -16.86 11.63
N ASP A 256 -0.36 -16.64 12.41
CA ASP A 256 -0.88 -17.64 13.35
C ASP A 256 -1.45 -18.87 12.63
N ALA A 257 -2.10 -18.66 11.48
CA ALA A 257 -2.68 -19.73 10.67
C ALA A 257 -1.63 -20.53 9.87
N CYS A 258 -0.48 -19.94 9.55
CA CYS A 258 0.53 -20.51 8.64
C CYS A 258 1.92 -20.62 9.31
N PRO A 259 2.07 -21.43 10.38
CA PRO A 259 3.30 -21.47 11.16
C PRO A 259 4.48 -22.13 10.43
N HIS A 260 4.23 -23.08 9.52
CA HIS A 260 5.31 -23.75 8.77
C HIS A 260 5.92 -22.78 7.76
N LEU A 261 5.06 -22.08 7.03
CA LEU A 261 5.44 -21.08 6.05
C LEU A 261 6.14 -19.90 6.72
N LEU A 262 5.68 -19.46 7.90
CA LEU A 262 6.34 -18.43 8.68
C LEU A 262 7.77 -18.84 9.05
N ARG A 263 7.95 -20.01 9.67
CA ARG A 263 9.28 -20.53 10.04
C ARG A 263 10.19 -20.67 8.82
N TYR A 264 9.65 -21.16 7.71
CA TYR A 264 10.37 -21.30 6.45
C TYR A 264 10.86 -19.95 5.92
N THR A 265 9.98 -18.95 5.93
CA THR A 265 10.26 -17.60 5.42
C THR A 265 11.29 -16.88 6.30
N GLU A 266 11.16 -16.99 7.63
CA GLU A 266 12.13 -16.43 8.57
C GLU A 266 13.51 -17.06 8.41
N ARG A 267 13.58 -18.39 8.23
CA ARG A 267 14.84 -19.07 7.91
C ARG A 267 15.49 -18.51 6.65
N LEU A 268 14.74 -18.36 5.56
CA LEU A 268 15.27 -17.75 4.32
C LEU A 268 15.69 -16.30 4.51
N ARG A 269 14.97 -15.52 5.34
CA ARG A 269 15.34 -14.15 5.69
C ARG A 269 16.70 -14.12 6.38
N HIS A 270 16.93 -14.98 7.36
CA HIS A 270 18.24 -15.09 8.02
C HIS A 270 19.35 -15.51 7.04
N LEU A 271 19.09 -16.50 6.18
CA LEU A 271 20.09 -17.00 5.24
C LEU A 271 20.52 -15.97 4.18
N PHE A 272 19.59 -15.14 3.67
CA PHE A 272 19.85 -14.31 2.48
C PHE A 272 19.68 -12.80 2.69
N PHE A 273 19.10 -12.36 3.80
CA PHE A 273 18.76 -10.94 4.05
C PHE A 273 19.32 -10.37 5.35
N GLU A 274 19.96 -11.17 6.21
CA GLU A 274 20.48 -10.71 7.50
C GLU A 274 21.48 -9.54 7.36
N ALA A 275 22.42 -9.64 6.40
CA ALA A 275 23.42 -8.61 6.14
C ALA A 275 22.81 -7.26 5.70
N ASP A 276 21.60 -7.28 5.13
CA ASP A 276 20.91 -6.08 4.64
C ASP A 276 19.74 -5.65 5.53
N SER A 277 19.59 -6.24 6.72
CA SER A 277 18.51 -5.92 7.66
C SER A 277 18.43 -4.42 8.00
N GLY A 278 19.58 -3.76 8.14
CA GLY A 278 19.68 -2.30 8.34
C GLY A 278 19.34 -1.48 7.09
N THR A 279 19.58 -2.01 5.89
CA THR A 279 19.30 -1.32 4.61
C THR A 279 17.81 -1.36 4.27
N TYR A 280 17.15 -2.50 4.52
CA TYR A 280 15.76 -2.73 4.13
C TYR A 280 14.77 -2.63 5.30
N CYS A 281 15.22 -2.23 6.49
CA CYS A 281 14.41 -2.16 7.72
C CYS A 281 13.62 -3.47 7.98
N LEU A 282 14.19 -4.61 7.58
CA LEU A 282 13.56 -5.92 7.77
C LEU A 282 13.64 -6.31 9.24
N LYS A 283 12.66 -5.83 10.02
CA LYS A 283 12.61 -6.06 11.46
C LYS A 283 12.37 -7.54 11.75
N PRO A 284 13.23 -8.19 12.58
CA PRO A 284 12.85 -9.43 13.23
C PRO A 284 11.61 -9.15 14.08
N ARG A 285 10.61 -10.03 14.00
CA ARG A 285 9.41 -9.84 14.82
C ARG A 285 9.72 -10.18 16.28
N THR A 286 9.58 -9.18 17.16
CA THR A 286 9.64 -9.36 18.61
C THR A 286 8.21 -9.42 19.15
N ASP A 287 7.90 -10.42 19.98
CA ASP A 287 6.56 -10.66 20.58
C ASP A 287 6.06 -9.54 21.53
N THR A 288 6.76 -8.42 21.61
CA THR A 288 6.56 -7.33 22.58
C THR A 288 5.90 -6.08 22.02
N GLU A 289 5.46 -6.08 20.76
CA GLU A 289 4.66 -4.97 20.22
C GLU A 289 3.25 -4.96 20.84
N GLU A 290 2.73 -3.77 21.18
CA GLU A 290 1.39 -3.55 21.74
C GLU A 290 0.35 -4.47 21.12
N SER A 291 -0.46 -5.13 21.96
CA SER A 291 -1.36 -6.17 21.47
C SER A 291 -2.25 -5.63 20.35
N VAL A 292 -2.15 -6.23 19.17
CA VAL A 292 -2.92 -5.84 17.98
C VAL A 292 -4.42 -5.75 18.28
N ASN A 293 -4.89 -6.58 19.22
CA ASN A 293 -6.25 -6.59 19.73
C ASN A 293 -6.65 -5.27 20.42
N GLN A 294 -5.75 -4.64 21.19
CA GLN A 294 -5.99 -3.33 21.80
C GLN A 294 -6.03 -2.21 20.75
N ALA A 295 -5.11 -2.23 19.77
CA ALA A 295 -5.10 -1.26 18.68
C ALA A 295 -6.37 -1.36 17.81
N MET A 296 -6.81 -2.59 17.50
CA MET A 296 -8.08 -2.83 16.79
C MET A 296 -9.29 -2.37 17.59
N ALA A 297 -9.33 -2.63 18.90
CA ALA A 297 -10.42 -2.18 19.76
C ALA A 297 -10.50 -0.64 19.79
N ALA A 298 -9.35 0.04 19.89
CA ALA A 298 -9.29 1.50 19.85
C ALA A 298 -9.73 2.06 18.49
N GLU A 299 -9.34 1.44 17.37
CA GLU A 299 -9.78 1.87 16.03
C GLU A 299 -11.29 1.64 15.84
N ALA A 300 -11.81 0.48 16.27
CA ALA A 300 -13.23 0.17 16.22
C ALA A 300 -14.06 1.16 17.07
N GLU A 301 -13.57 1.51 18.27
CA GLU A 301 -14.20 2.52 19.11
C GLU A 301 -14.16 3.90 18.46
N GLN A 302 -13.05 4.28 17.83
CA GLN A 302 -12.94 5.56 17.13
C GLN A 302 -13.88 5.63 15.92
N GLN A 303 -14.00 4.55 15.15
CA GLN A 303 -14.95 4.45 14.04
C GLN A 303 -16.40 4.51 14.53
N TYR A 304 -16.72 3.82 15.63
CA TYR A 304 -18.03 3.88 16.27
C TYR A 304 -18.38 5.30 16.75
N ARG A 305 -17.45 5.97 17.45
CA ARG A 305 -17.64 7.36 17.92
C ARG A 305 -17.88 8.32 16.75
N LYS A 306 -17.09 8.21 15.68
CA LYS A 306 -17.25 9.02 14.46
C LYS A 306 -18.58 8.75 13.76
N GLY A 307 -18.97 7.47 13.65
CA GLY A 307 -20.26 7.07 13.07
C GLY A 307 -21.44 7.60 13.87
N ARG A 308 -21.39 7.49 15.20
CA ARG A 308 -22.40 8.05 16.10
C ARG A 308 -22.53 9.57 15.95
N LEU A 309 -21.42 10.31 15.91
CA LEU A 309 -21.45 11.77 15.76
C LEU A 309 -22.08 12.17 14.41
N GLN A 310 -21.74 11.46 13.34
CA GLN A 310 -22.32 11.67 12.01
C GLN A 310 -23.81 11.36 11.99
N THR A 311 -24.24 10.25 12.58
CA THR A 311 -25.68 9.91 12.69
C THR A 311 -26.42 10.95 13.51
N LEU A 312 -25.90 11.36 14.67
CA LEU A 312 -26.51 12.41 15.50
C LEU A 312 -26.65 13.74 14.74
N TRP A 313 -25.63 14.12 13.97
CA TRP A 313 -25.68 15.33 13.16
C TRP A 313 -26.75 15.24 12.07
N TRP A 314 -26.83 14.13 11.34
CA TRP A 314 -27.87 13.91 10.32
C TRP A 314 -29.27 13.82 10.91
N THR A 315 -29.43 13.15 12.05
CA THR A 315 -30.71 13.07 12.77
C THR A 315 -31.11 14.45 13.28
N GLY A 316 -30.18 15.24 13.81
CA GLY A 316 -30.43 16.62 14.22
C GLY A 316 -30.88 17.48 13.04
N LEU A 317 -30.13 17.47 11.94
CA LEU A 317 -30.47 18.21 10.72
C LEU A 317 -31.85 17.82 10.19
N PHE A 318 -32.13 16.52 10.10
CA PHE A 318 -33.41 16.01 9.62
C PHE A 318 -34.56 16.40 10.55
N ALA A 319 -34.37 16.28 11.87
CA ALA A 319 -35.37 16.66 12.86
C ALA A 319 -35.66 18.17 12.82
N THR A 320 -34.63 19.01 12.68
CA THR A 320 -34.79 20.46 12.53
C THR A 320 -35.53 20.81 11.24
N ALA A 321 -35.13 20.22 10.10
CA ALA A 321 -35.82 20.45 8.83
C ALA A 321 -37.27 19.98 8.88
N TYR A 322 -37.53 18.80 9.45
CA TYR A 322 -38.88 18.28 9.64
C TYR A 322 -39.70 19.17 10.57
N PHE A 323 -39.14 19.64 11.68
CA PHE A 323 -39.82 20.54 12.61
C PHE A 323 -40.21 21.86 11.94
N ILE A 324 -39.29 22.46 11.17
CA ILE A 324 -39.56 23.70 10.42
C ILE A 324 -40.64 23.46 9.36
N LEU A 325 -40.56 22.37 8.60
CA LEU A 325 -41.55 22.07 7.57
C LEU A 325 -42.93 21.72 8.14
N ALA A 326 -42.98 20.96 9.23
CA ALA A 326 -44.23 20.54 9.87
C ALA A 326 -44.93 21.67 10.62
N ASN A 327 -44.18 22.70 11.03
CA ASN A 327 -44.70 23.85 11.77
C ASN A 327 -44.45 25.17 11.01
N ALA A 328 -44.37 25.12 9.69
CA ALA A 328 -43.97 26.26 8.87
C ALA A 328 -44.83 27.50 9.15
N ASP A 329 -46.14 27.34 9.29
CA ASP A 329 -47.07 28.44 9.57
C ASP A 329 -46.82 29.08 10.95
N MET A 330 -46.52 28.27 11.96
CA MET A 330 -46.23 28.76 13.32
C MET A 330 -44.85 29.43 13.39
N VAL A 331 -43.87 28.89 12.67
CA VAL A 331 -42.52 29.47 12.59
C VAL A 331 -42.53 30.80 11.83
N VAL A 332 -43.31 30.91 10.75
CA VAL A 332 -43.51 32.17 10.02
C VAL A 332 -44.18 33.21 10.93
N ALA A 333 -45.25 32.85 11.64
CA ALA A 333 -45.91 33.76 12.57
C ALA A 333 -44.98 34.25 13.69
N LEU A 334 -44.12 33.38 14.24
CA LEU A 334 -43.12 33.76 15.26
C LEU A 334 -42.02 34.66 14.69
N LEU A 335 -41.62 34.45 13.44
CA LEU A 335 -40.62 35.28 12.75
C LEU A 335 -41.19 36.66 12.38
N GLU A 336 -42.46 36.73 11.98
CA GLU A 336 -43.17 37.99 11.75
C GLU A 336 -43.28 38.79 13.04
N GLN A 337 -43.70 38.15 14.13
CA GLN A 337 -43.79 38.80 15.44
C GLN A 337 -42.44 39.31 15.95
N THR A 338 -41.36 38.53 15.81
CA THR A 338 -40.02 38.99 16.21
C THR A 338 -39.44 40.06 15.28
N ALA A 339 -39.85 40.10 14.01
CA ALA A 339 -39.47 41.17 13.09
C ALA A 339 -40.17 42.49 13.45
N GLU A 340 -41.46 42.43 13.77
CA GLU A 340 -42.24 43.57 14.24
C GLU A 340 -41.68 44.12 15.57
N GLU A 341 -41.42 43.25 16.55
CA GLU A 341 -40.79 43.64 17.83
C GLU A 341 -39.39 44.26 17.62
N ALA A 342 -38.60 43.75 16.67
CA ALA A 342 -37.28 44.29 16.34
C ALA A 342 -37.33 45.60 15.52
N GLU A 343 -38.43 45.91 14.84
CA GLU A 343 -38.66 47.20 14.20
C GLU A 343 -39.12 48.24 15.22
N GLU A 344 -40.03 47.86 16.13
CA GLU A 344 -40.45 48.71 17.26
C GLU A 344 -39.26 49.09 18.16
N GLU A 345 -38.40 48.13 18.51
CA GLU A 345 -37.20 48.40 19.32
C GLU A 345 -36.19 49.33 18.60
N LYS A 346 -36.11 49.27 17.26
CA LYS A 346 -35.30 50.20 16.47
C LYS A 346 -35.90 51.59 16.38
N GLU A 347 -37.22 51.70 16.30
CA GLU A 347 -37.93 52.98 16.30
C GLU A 347 -37.85 53.65 17.67
N GLU A 348 -37.94 52.91 18.77
CA GLU A 348 -37.73 53.41 20.12
C GLU A 348 -36.29 53.92 20.32
N VAL A 349 -35.29 53.15 19.89
CA VAL A 349 -33.87 53.58 19.95
C VAL A 349 -33.60 54.81 19.06
N ALA A 350 -34.26 54.91 17.90
CA ALA A 350 -34.17 56.08 17.02
C ALA A 350 -34.89 57.30 17.61
N ALA A 351 -36.01 57.12 18.30
CA ALA A 351 -36.74 58.17 18.99
C ALA A 351 -35.96 58.70 20.22
N GLU A 352 -35.34 57.81 21.00
CA GLU A 352 -34.47 58.19 22.12
C GLU A 352 -33.21 58.94 21.63
N ALA A 353 -32.64 58.55 20.48
CA ALA A 353 -31.54 59.27 19.85
C ALA A 353 -31.95 60.66 19.31
N ALA A 354 -33.19 60.81 18.84
CA ALA A 354 -33.73 62.07 18.36
C ALA A 354 -34.10 63.04 19.50
N GLU A 355 -34.59 62.54 20.64
CA GLU A 355 -34.81 63.34 21.85
C GLU A 355 -33.48 63.79 22.49
N GLY A 356 -32.45 62.95 22.46
CA GLY A 356 -31.09 63.32 22.88
C GLY A 356 -30.47 64.47 22.08
N SER A 357 -30.94 64.73 20.85
CA SER A 357 -30.45 65.82 19.99
C SER A 357 -31.22 67.15 20.14
N ARG A 358 -32.32 67.22 20.91
CA ARG A 358 -33.10 68.45 21.10
C ARG A 358 -32.77 69.22 22.39
N GLY A 359 -31.82 68.74 23.18
CA GLY A 359 -31.41 69.32 24.46
C GLY A 359 -30.00 69.93 24.48
N THR A 360 -29.58 70.73 23.49
CA THR A 360 -28.39 71.61 23.62
C THR A 360 -28.49 72.81 22.68
N GLY A 361 -29.41 73.72 22.98
CA GLY A 361 -29.51 75.04 22.35
C GLY A 361 -29.16 76.16 23.33
N ALA A 362 -27.89 76.23 23.78
CA ALA A 362 -27.38 77.38 24.54
C ALA A 362 -26.55 78.31 23.64
N ALA A 363 -27.26 79.31 23.11
CA ALA A 363 -26.89 80.70 22.79
C ALA A 363 -25.55 81.05 22.10
N PRO A 364 -25.60 81.79 20.96
CA PRO A 364 -24.51 82.69 20.59
C PRO A 364 -24.66 84.02 21.32
N ARG A 365 -23.63 84.39 22.09
CA ARG A 365 -23.39 85.73 22.61
C ARG A 365 -23.18 86.71 21.44
N GLU A 366 -23.91 87.82 21.44
CA GLU A 366 -23.46 89.05 20.77
C GLU A 366 -22.75 90.00 21.76
N PRO A 367 -21.83 90.84 21.27
CA PRO A 367 -20.94 91.65 22.11
C PRO A 367 -21.47 93.09 22.33
N ARG A 368 -21.16 93.64 23.53
CA ARG A 368 -20.77 95.04 23.88
C ARG A 368 -21.48 96.21 23.12
N GLU A 369 -22.06 97.24 23.76
CA GLU A 369 -21.44 98.28 24.60
C GLU A 369 -22.50 99.16 25.28
N LEU A 370 -22.05 99.83 26.36
CA LEU A 370 -22.61 100.92 27.19
C LEU A 370 -23.71 100.59 28.21
#